data_AF-A0A2K9BHL0-F1
#
_entry.id   AF-A0A2K9BHL0-F1
#
_cell.length_a   1.000
_cell.length_b   1.000
_cell.length_c   1.000
_cell.angle_alpha   90.00
_cell.angle_beta   90.00
_cell.angle_gamma   90.00
#
_symmetry.space_group_name_H-M   'P 1'
#
loop_
_entity.id
_entity.type
_entity.pdbx_description
1 polymer ?
#
loop_
_entity_poly.entity_id
_entity_poly.type
_entity_poly.pdbx_seq_one_letter_code
_entity_poly.pdbx_strand_id
1 'polypeptide(L)'
;MAGNQPVDWSELTPDALLAHMAGLTILKKRIDKALGEAKRQYLRTHDAGSPQENAVFAGTDAATVLVKRDGEGSYRVDDPLAYADFLTHYGLDCEGQPAVITVNYPTPNAMSGRFLERLIREHGGEIPDGVKYVPGRAGGVTITLGRGVADHPFDVDALTGIASEAARIGA
;
A
#
# COMPACT_ATOMS: atom_id res chain seq x y z
N MET A 1 -21.87 20.42 -7.95
CA MET A 1 -21.56 18.98 -7.97
C MET A 1 -20.81 18.70 -9.27
N ALA A 2 -19.52 19.03 -9.33
CA ALA A 2 -18.68 18.63 -10.47
C ALA A 2 -18.27 17.19 -10.21
N GLY A 3 -18.75 16.27 -11.05
CA GLY A 3 -18.36 14.88 -10.98
C GLY A 3 -16.89 14.74 -11.37
N ASN A 4 -16.14 14.00 -10.56
CA ASN A 4 -14.77 13.59 -10.82
C ASN A 4 -14.73 12.78 -12.14
N GLN A 5 -14.57 13.46 -13.28
CA GLN A 5 -14.46 12.79 -14.57
C GLN A 5 -13.12 12.02 -14.60
N PRO A 6 -13.13 10.76 -15.06
CA PRO A 6 -11.90 10.01 -15.24
C PRO A 6 -11.03 10.74 -16.27
N VAL A 7 -9.73 10.83 -15.98
CA VAL A 7 -8.77 11.48 -16.88
C VAL A 7 -8.70 10.70 -18.18
N ASP A 8 -9.00 11.39 -19.28
CA ASP A 8 -8.86 10.84 -20.61
C ASP A 8 -7.46 11.12 -21.14
N TRP A 9 -6.64 10.07 -21.22
CA TRP A 9 -5.30 10.11 -21.81
C TRP A 9 -5.29 9.62 -23.27
N SER A 10 -6.47 9.39 -23.88
CA SER A 10 -6.58 8.79 -25.22
C SER A 10 -6.06 9.67 -26.34
N GLU A 11 -5.96 10.98 -26.12
CA GLU A 11 -5.44 11.94 -27.11
C GLU A 11 -3.90 11.99 -27.18
N LEU A 12 -3.20 11.40 -26.21
CA LEU A 12 -1.74 11.35 -26.22
C LEU A 12 -1.23 10.28 -27.19
N THR A 13 -0.19 10.60 -27.94
CA THR A 13 0.57 9.58 -28.67
C THR A 13 1.20 8.59 -27.68
N PRO A 14 1.47 7.33 -28.08
CA PRO A 14 2.08 6.34 -27.20
C PRO A 14 3.38 6.83 -26.54
N ASP A 15 4.26 7.49 -27.31
CA ASP A 15 5.51 8.04 -26.78
C ASP A 15 5.28 9.20 -25.80
N ALA A 16 4.30 10.06 -26.08
CA ALA A 16 3.92 11.13 -25.16
C ALA A 16 3.36 10.57 -23.85
N LEU A 17 2.54 9.51 -23.91
CA LEU A 17 2.01 8.84 -22.73
C LEU A 17 3.12 8.18 -21.89
N LEU A 18 4.11 7.54 -22.53
CA LEU A 18 5.29 6.99 -21.84
C LEU A 18 6.10 8.09 -21.13
N ALA A 19 6.34 9.22 -21.80
CA ALA A 19 7.05 10.36 -21.20
C ALA A 19 6.27 10.97 -20.03
N HIS A 20 4.95 11.12 -20.15
CA HIS A 20 4.08 11.58 -19.07
C HIS A 20 4.11 10.64 -17.86
N MET A 21 4.01 9.33 -18.09
CA MET A 21 4.12 8.32 -17.03
C MET A 21 5.46 8.40 -16.28
N ALA A 22 6.57 8.58 -17.00
CA ALA A 22 7.89 8.76 -16.40
C ALA A 22 7.97 10.05 -15.57
N GLY A 23 7.50 11.18 -16.13
CA GLY A 23 7.50 12.47 -15.45
C GLY A 23 6.64 12.50 -14.19
N LEU A 24 5.44 11.92 -14.22
CA LEU A 24 4.59 11.75 -13.03
C LEU A 24 5.26 10.91 -11.95
N THR A 25 5.97 9.84 -12.34
CA THR A 25 6.71 9.00 -11.40
C THR A 25 7.88 9.75 -10.75
N ILE A 26 8.58 10.59 -11.51
CA ILE A 26 9.64 11.47 -10.99
C ILE A 26 9.06 12.49 -10.00
N LEU A 27 7.98 13.17 -10.38
CA LEU A 27 7.28 14.13 -9.52
C LEU A 27 6.85 13.49 -8.21
N LYS A 28 6.21 12.32 -8.28
CA LYS A 28 5.78 11.55 -7.10
C LYS A 28 6.94 11.30 -6.14
N LYS A 29 8.07 10.77 -6.64
CA LYS A 29 9.24 10.50 -5.79
C LYS A 29 9.80 11.76 -5.12
N ARG A 30 9.82 12.88 -5.84
CA ARG A 30 10.30 14.17 -5.31
C ARG A 30 9.34 14.73 -4.26
N ILE A 31 8.03 14.67 -4.51
CA ILE A 31 6.99 15.06 -3.56
C ILE A 31 7.07 14.19 -2.31
N ASP A 32 7.19 12.87 -2.46
CA ASP A 32 7.32 11.94 -1.32
C ASP A 32 8.55 12.26 -0.47
N LYS A 33 9.69 12.58 -1.10
CA LYS A 33 10.91 12.99 -0.39
C LYS A 33 10.72 14.32 0.36
N ALA A 34 10.23 15.35 -0.32
CA ALA A 34 10.00 16.67 0.26
C ALA A 34 8.97 16.61 1.40
N LEU A 35 7.90 15.86 1.22
CA LEU A 35 6.88 15.60 2.25
C LEU A 35 7.48 14.84 3.44
N GLY A 36 8.34 13.85 3.19
CA GLY A 36 9.05 13.14 4.25
C GLY A 36 10.01 14.02 5.04
N GLU A 37 10.68 14.98 4.40
CA GLU A 37 11.52 15.99 5.07
C GLU A 37 10.68 16.98 5.87
N ALA A 38 9.59 17.50 5.30
CA ALA A 38 8.66 18.40 5.98
C ALA A 38 8.03 17.75 7.22
N LYS A 39 7.56 16.50 7.11
CA LYS A 39 7.03 15.73 8.26
C LYS A 39 8.09 15.55 9.35
N ARG A 40 9.33 15.20 8.97
CA ARG A 40 10.44 15.06 9.94
C ARG A 40 10.76 16.38 10.64
N GLN A 41 10.73 17.50 9.92
CA GLN A 41 10.92 18.82 10.52
C GLN A 41 9.77 19.17 11.47
N TYR A 42 8.52 18.90 11.06
CA TYR A 42 7.34 19.13 11.88
C TYR A 42 7.38 18.33 13.19
N LEU A 43 7.83 17.08 13.15
CA LEU A 43 8.05 16.23 14.33
C LEU A 43 9.15 16.73 15.28
N ARG A 44 10.10 17.55 14.83
CA ARG A 44 11.14 18.11 15.72
C ARG A 44 10.63 19.27 16.57
N THR A 45 9.55 19.92 16.14
CA THR A 45 9.03 21.13 16.79
C THR A 45 7.68 20.92 17.46
N HIS A 46 7.07 19.73 17.34
CA HIS A 46 5.77 19.41 17.92
C HIS A 46 5.85 18.09 18.68
N ASP A 47 5.38 18.09 19.93
CA ASP A 47 5.38 16.91 20.77
C ASP A 47 4.23 15.95 20.42
N ALA A 48 4.39 14.69 20.81
CA ALA A 48 3.40 13.62 20.67
C ALA A 48 2.08 13.83 21.47
N GLY A 49 1.92 14.98 22.13
CA GLY A 49 0.69 15.42 22.80
C GLY A 49 0.07 16.68 22.20
N SER A 50 0.63 17.21 21.09
CA SER A 50 0.08 18.38 20.42
C SER A 50 -1.33 18.08 19.86
N PRO A 51 -2.24 19.06 19.92
CA PRO A 51 -3.57 18.90 19.36
C PRO A 51 -3.51 18.72 17.84
N GLN A 52 -4.52 18.04 17.31
CA GLN A 52 -4.82 17.96 15.89
C GLN A 52 -4.93 19.37 15.28
N GLU A 53 -4.17 19.67 14.23
CA GLU A 53 -4.15 20.99 13.58
C GLU A 53 -4.74 20.93 12.17
N ASN A 54 -5.50 21.96 11.79
CA ASN A 54 -5.99 22.11 10.42
C ASN A 54 -4.97 22.92 9.59
N ALA A 55 -4.69 22.43 8.39
CA ALA A 55 -3.78 23.04 7.43
C ALA A 55 -4.59 23.68 6.29
N VAL A 56 -4.46 25.00 6.17
CA VAL A 56 -5.08 25.77 5.09
C VAL A 56 -4.10 25.86 3.91
N PHE A 57 -4.55 25.46 2.72
CA PHE A 57 -3.82 25.62 1.47
C PHE A 57 -4.67 26.39 0.45
N ALA A 58 -4.10 27.41 -0.18
CA ALA A 58 -4.79 28.28 -1.12
C ALA A 58 -6.14 28.85 -0.58
N GLY A 59 -6.17 29.21 0.71
CA GLY A 59 -7.37 29.73 1.38
C GLY A 59 -8.44 28.69 1.69
N THR A 60 -8.19 27.41 1.43
CA THR A 60 -9.11 26.29 1.71
C THR A 60 -8.57 25.43 2.85
N ASP A 61 -9.43 25.02 3.78
CA ASP A 61 -9.07 24.02 4.79
C ASP A 61 -8.84 22.67 4.09
N ALA A 62 -7.57 22.30 3.93
CA ALA A 62 -7.15 21.29 2.96
C ALA A 62 -6.81 19.95 3.62
N ALA A 63 -6.37 19.96 4.88
CA ALA A 63 -6.00 18.75 5.57
C ALA A 63 -5.97 18.95 7.09
N THR A 64 -6.05 17.82 7.79
CA THR A 64 -5.75 17.75 9.21
C THR A 64 -4.38 17.09 9.41
N VAL A 65 -3.51 17.71 10.19
CA VAL A 65 -2.21 17.17 10.60
C VAL A 65 -2.30 16.65 12.04
N LEU A 66 -1.90 15.40 12.23
CA LEU A 66 -1.88 14.72 13.53
C LEU A 66 -0.48 14.16 13.79
N VAL A 67 0.10 14.53 14.94
CA VAL A 67 1.31 13.90 15.47
C VAL A 67 0.91 12.69 16.31
N LYS A 68 1.46 11.52 16.02
CA LYS A 68 1.28 10.33 16.84
C LYS A 68 2.49 10.13 17.74
N ARG A 69 2.24 9.64 18.95
CA ARG A 69 3.31 9.16 19.84
C ARG A 69 4.07 8.01 19.19
N ASP A 70 5.36 7.95 19.46
CA ASP A 70 6.17 6.79 19.15
C ASP A 70 5.53 5.55 19.78
N GLY A 71 5.28 4.53 18.97
CA GLY A 71 4.79 3.26 19.46
C GLY A 71 5.91 2.52 20.17
N GLU A 72 5.63 1.95 21.33
CA GLU A 72 6.52 0.94 21.92
C GLU A 72 6.53 -0.29 21.00
N GLY A 73 7.71 -0.87 20.80
CA GLY A 73 7.85 -2.10 20.00
C GLY A 73 6.98 -3.21 20.57
N SER A 74 6.26 -3.91 19.70
CA SER A 74 5.44 -5.06 20.10
C SER A 74 5.97 -6.34 19.45
N TYR A 75 5.96 -7.44 20.21
CA TYR A 75 6.25 -8.75 19.67
C TYR A 75 5.03 -9.30 18.95
N ARG A 76 5.24 -9.85 17.76
CA ARG A 76 4.23 -10.56 16.98
C ARG A 76 4.77 -11.93 16.62
N VAL A 77 3.89 -12.92 16.63
CA VAL A 77 4.22 -14.27 16.16
C VAL A 77 4.31 -14.23 14.64
N ASP A 78 5.51 -14.49 14.11
CA ASP A 78 5.77 -14.52 12.67
C ASP A 78 5.47 -15.92 12.07
N ASP A 79 5.82 -16.98 12.80
CA ASP A 79 5.51 -18.37 12.47
C ASP A 79 4.69 -19.03 13.58
N PRO A 80 3.36 -19.13 13.40
CA PRO A 80 2.48 -19.75 14.39
C PRO A 80 2.75 -21.24 14.65
N LEU A 81 3.24 -21.99 13.65
CA LEU A 81 3.50 -23.42 13.82
C LEU A 81 4.77 -23.64 14.64
N ALA A 82 5.86 -22.95 14.30
CA ALA A 82 7.10 -23.01 15.09
C ALA A 82 6.87 -22.52 16.53
N TYR A 83 6.03 -21.50 16.71
CA TYR A 83 5.67 -21.02 18.05
C TYR A 83 4.80 -22.02 18.83
N ALA A 84 3.86 -22.72 18.18
CA ALA A 84 3.10 -23.79 18.81
C ALA A 84 3.99 -24.96 19.25
N ASP A 85 5.00 -25.32 18.45
CA ASP A 85 5.99 -26.34 18.81
C ASP A 85 6.81 -25.91 20.05
N PHE A 86 7.22 -24.64 20.09
CA PHE A 86 7.90 -24.05 21.26
C PHE A 86 7.02 -24.15 22.52
N LEU A 87 5.76 -23.70 22.45
CA LEU A 87 4.83 -23.75 23.59
C LEU A 87 4.60 -25.19 24.08
N THR A 88 4.47 -26.13 23.14
CA THR A 88 4.32 -27.56 23.45
C THR A 88 5.58 -28.13 24.11
N HIS A 89 6.77 -27.79 23.60
CA HIS A 89 8.04 -28.27 24.15
C HIS A 89 8.24 -27.84 25.61
N TYR A 90 7.85 -26.61 25.95
CA TYR A 90 8.01 -26.05 27.30
C TYR A 90 6.78 -26.28 28.21
N GLY A 91 5.73 -26.92 27.71
CA GLY A 91 4.52 -27.23 28.49
C GLY A 91 3.83 -25.98 29.05
N LEU A 92 3.87 -24.87 28.31
CA LEU A 92 3.35 -23.60 28.78
C LEU A 92 1.82 -23.55 28.64
N ASP A 93 1.16 -22.92 29.59
CA ASP A 93 -0.26 -22.62 29.56
C ASP A 93 -0.52 -21.12 29.44
N CYS A 94 -1.71 -20.78 28.98
CA CYS A 94 -2.21 -19.41 28.97
C CYS A 94 -3.29 -19.30 30.06
N GLU A 95 -2.89 -18.83 31.25
CA GLU A 95 -3.81 -18.58 32.37
C GLU A 95 -4.61 -19.85 32.78
N GLY A 96 -3.93 -21.00 32.81
CA GLY A 96 -4.54 -22.29 33.15
C GLY A 96 -5.33 -22.95 32.03
N GLN A 97 -5.27 -22.43 30.79
CA GLN A 97 -5.76 -23.10 29.59
C GLN A 97 -4.59 -23.59 28.72
N PRO A 98 -4.73 -24.73 28.01
CA PRO A 98 -3.69 -25.19 27.08
C PRO A 98 -3.33 -24.11 26.07
N ALA A 99 -2.04 -23.77 25.96
CA ALA A 99 -1.57 -22.76 25.01
C ALA A 99 -1.61 -23.24 23.53
N VAL A 100 -1.95 -24.51 23.29
CA VAL A 100 -2.04 -25.14 21.96
C VAL A 100 -3.30 -26.01 21.88
N ILE A 101 -3.94 -26.02 20.70
CA ILE A 101 -5.12 -26.83 20.38
C ILE A 101 -4.87 -27.72 19.14
N THR A 102 -5.55 -28.86 19.07
CA THR A 102 -5.53 -29.73 17.89
C THR A 102 -6.71 -29.39 16.98
N VAL A 103 -6.43 -29.10 15.70
CA VAL A 103 -7.45 -28.80 14.68
C VAL A 103 -7.18 -29.59 13.39
N ASN A 104 -8.23 -29.96 12.67
CA ASN A 104 -8.10 -30.51 11.32
C ASN A 104 -7.65 -29.39 10.38
N TYR A 105 -6.38 -29.44 9.94
CA TYR A 105 -5.78 -28.40 9.11
C TYR A 105 -5.44 -28.94 7.71
N PRO A 106 -5.79 -28.22 6.62
CA PRO A 106 -5.46 -28.66 5.27
C PRO A 106 -3.94 -28.64 5.04
N THR A 107 -3.43 -29.63 4.31
CA THR A 107 -2.01 -29.64 3.95
C THR A 107 -1.68 -28.52 2.95
N PRO A 108 -0.42 -28.03 2.89
CA PRO A 108 -0.02 -26.98 1.94
C PRO A 108 -0.35 -27.33 0.47
N ASN A 109 -0.22 -28.60 0.09
CA ASN A 109 -0.54 -29.06 -1.26
C ASN A 109 -2.04 -28.95 -1.56
N ALA A 110 -2.90 -29.22 -0.58
CA ALA A 110 -4.35 -29.06 -0.70
C ALA A 110 -4.79 -27.59 -0.78
N MET A 111 -3.96 -26.66 -0.28
CA MET A 111 -4.20 -25.21 -0.39
C MET A 111 -3.63 -24.59 -1.69
N SER A 112 -2.94 -25.38 -2.52
CA SER A 112 -2.36 -24.87 -3.76
C SER A 112 -3.44 -24.50 -4.79
N GLY A 113 -3.21 -23.44 -5.56
CA GLY A 113 -4.14 -23.00 -6.61
C GLY A 113 -4.46 -24.11 -7.61
N ARG A 114 -3.46 -24.90 -8.03
CA ARG A 114 -3.66 -26.05 -8.94
C ARG A 114 -4.59 -27.12 -8.36
N PHE A 115 -4.46 -27.41 -7.07
CA PHE A 115 -5.32 -28.39 -6.40
C PHE A 115 -6.75 -27.86 -6.28
N LEU A 116 -6.92 -26.61 -5.83
CA LEU A 116 -8.22 -25.97 -5.68
C LEU A 116 -8.95 -25.83 -7.04
N GLU A 117 -8.26 -25.41 -8.09
CA GLU A 117 -8.82 -25.33 -9.45
C GLU A 117 -9.30 -26.68 -9.97
N ARG A 118 -8.48 -27.73 -9.76
CA ARG A 118 -8.85 -29.10 -10.16
C ARG A 118 -10.07 -29.58 -9.36
N LEU A 119 -10.04 -29.39 -8.04
CA LEU A 119 -11.13 -29.79 -7.14
C LEU A 119 -12.45 -29.13 -7.53
N ILE A 120 -12.44 -27.81 -7.72
CA ILE A 120 -13.62 -27.03 -8.12
C ILE A 120 -14.13 -27.49 -9.49
N ARG A 121 -13.24 -27.75 -10.46
CA ARG A 121 -13.63 -28.26 -11.79
C ARG A 121 -14.28 -29.63 -11.72
N GLU A 122 -13.72 -30.55 -10.93
CA GLU A 122 -14.25 -31.91 -10.74
C GLU A 122 -15.61 -31.91 -10.05
N HIS A 123 -15.90 -30.90 -9.22
CA HIS A 123 -17.17 -30.72 -8.53
C HIS A 123 -18.09 -29.69 -9.22
N GLY A 124 -18.03 -29.59 -10.55
CA GLY A 124 -18.99 -28.81 -11.34
C GLY A 124 -18.93 -27.29 -11.16
N GLY A 125 -17.84 -26.76 -10.62
CA GLY A 125 -17.66 -25.34 -10.36
C GLY A 125 -18.10 -24.89 -8.97
N GLU A 126 -18.52 -25.80 -8.10
CA GLU A 126 -18.89 -25.48 -6.71
C GLU A 126 -17.63 -25.14 -5.90
N ILE A 127 -17.66 -23.98 -5.22
CA ILE A 127 -16.55 -23.52 -4.37
C ILE A 127 -16.76 -24.08 -2.95
N PRO A 128 -15.83 -24.89 -2.42
CA PRO A 128 -15.97 -25.46 -1.07
C PRO A 128 -16.02 -24.39 0.02
N ASP A 129 -16.73 -24.71 1.12
CA ASP A 129 -16.71 -23.88 2.33
C ASP A 129 -15.28 -23.64 2.83
N GLY A 130 -14.98 -22.39 3.17
CA GLY A 130 -13.63 -21.96 3.57
C GLY A 130 -12.72 -21.55 2.40
N VAL A 131 -13.13 -21.77 1.14
CA VAL A 131 -12.41 -21.29 -0.04
C VAL A 131 -13.08 -20.03 -0.58
N LYS A 132 -12.31 -18.96 -0.79
CA LYS A 132 -12.79 -17.71 -1.36
C LYS A 132 -12.22 -17.52 -2.77
N TYR A 133 -13.09 -17.31 -3.75
CA TYR A 133 -12.65 -16.84 -5.06
C TYR A 133 -12.19 -15.38 -4.96
N VAL A 134 -10.92 -15.15 -5.26
CA VAL A 134 -10.35 -13.81 -5.41
C VAL A 134 -10.18 -13.58 -6.91
N PRO A 135 -10.93 -12.64 -7.52
CA PRO A 135 -10.76 -12.36 -8.94
C PRO A 135 -9.32 -11.94 -9.22
N GLY A 136 -8.78 -12.38 -10.36
CA GLY A 136 -7.49 -11.92 -10.84
C GLY A 136 -7.45 -10.39 -10.83
N ARG A 137 -6.35 -9.80 -10.34
CA ARG A 137 -6.17 -8.35 -10.41
C ARG A 137 -6.20 -7.93 -11.88
N ALA A 138 -6.86 -6.81 -12.18
CA ALA A 138 -6.74 -6.17 -13.48
C ALA A 138 -5.25 -5.99 -13.81
N GLY A 139 -4.89 -6.14 -15.10
CA GLY A 139 -3.53 -5.94 -15.56
C GLY A 139 -2.99 -4.58 -15.11
N GLY A 140 -1.78 -4.55 -14.57
CA GLY A 140 -1.13 -3.34 -14.07
C GLY A 140 0.08 -2.94 -14.90
N VAL A 141 0.28 -1.64 -15.09
CA VAL A 141 1.51 -1.09 -15.69
C VAL A 141 2.49 -0.78 -14.55
N THR A 142 3.69 -1.37 -14.62
CA THR A 142 4.78 -1.06 -13.68
C THR A 142 5.78 -0.15 -14.36
N ILE A 143 6.05 1.01 -13.78
CA ILE A 143 7.05 1.97 -14.28
C ILE A 143 8.33 1.81 -13.45
N THR A 144 9.43 1.46 -14.12
CA THR A 144 10.76 1.44 -13.52
C THR A 144 11.59 2.55 -14.12
N LEU A 145 11.98 3.53 -13.31
CA LEU A 145 12.86 4.61 -13.75
C LEU A 145 14.27 4.08 -14.01
N GLY A 146 14.95 4.63 -15.00
CA GLY A 146 16.38 4.41 -15.20
C GLY A 146 17.20 4.77 -13.95
N ARG A 147 18.34 4.10 -13.77
CA ARG A 147 19.22 4.34 -12.63
C ARG A 147 19.64 5.81 -12.55
N GLY A 148 19.51 6.43 -11.38
CA GLY A 148 19.90 7.83 -11.13
C GLY A 148 18.96 8.90 -11.70
N VAL A 149 17.94 8.51 -12.49
CA VAL A 149 17.01 9.45 -13.11
C VAL A 149 16.16 10.18 -12.07
N ALA A 150 15.76 9.51 -10.99
CA ALA A 150 14.96 10.14 -9.93
C ALA A 150 15.69 11.30 -9.23
N ASP A 151 17.01 11.21 -9.12
CA ASP A 151 17.88 12.18 -8.45
C ASP A 151 18.52 13.18 -9.44
N HIS A 152 18.30 12.99 -10.75
CA HIS A 152 18.81 13.89 -11.78
C HIS A 152 18.11 15.26 -11.71
N PRO A 153 18.83 16.40 -11.77
CA PRO A 153 18.21 17.70 -11.91
C PRO A 153 17.52 17.84 -13.27
N PHE A 154 16.19 17.76 -13.27
CA PHE A 154 15.37 18.14 -14.42
C PHE A 154 15.11 19.63 -14.43
N ASP A 155 14.86 20.15 -15.63
CA ASP A 155 14.32 21.48 -15.83
C ASP A 155 12.98 21.65 -15.09
N VAL A 156 12.83 22.79 -14.41
CA VAL A 156 11.63 23.15 -13.65
C VAL A 156 10.45 23.30 -14.60
N ASP A 157 10.67 23.81 -15.81
CA ASP A 157 9.60 24.03 -16.78
C ASP A 157 8.98 22.69 -17.26
N ALA A 158 9.83 21.69 -17.49
CA ALA A 158 9.40 20.35 -17.87
C ALA A 158 8.55 19.66 -16.78
N LEU A 159 8.92 19.85 -15.51
CA LEU A 159 8.17 19.29 -14.38
C LEU A 159 6.88 20.07 -14.07
N THR A 160 6.90 21.39 -14.27
CA THR A 160 5.76 22.27 -14.02
C THR A 160 4.63 22.03 -15.00
N GLY A 161 4.95 21.74 -16.27
CA GLY A 161 3.95 21.34 -17.27
C GLY A 161 3.17 20.10 -16.81
N ILE A 162 3.89 19.04 -16.45
CA ILE A 162 3.29 17.77 -16.00
C ILE A 162 2.51 17.97 -14.68
N ALA A 163 3.04 18.76 -13.74
CA ALA A 163 2.37 19.04 -12.48
C ALA A 163 1.09 19.86 -12.66
N SER A 164 1.08 20.81 -13.60
CA SER A 164 -0.09 21.65 -13.90
C SER A 164 -1.22 20.83 -14.50
N GLU A 165 -0.88 19.92 -15.41
CA GLU A 165 -1.84 18.99 -16.00
C GLU A 165 -2.39 18.03 -14.95
N ALA A 166 -1.51 17.49 -14.09
CA ALA A 166 -1.90 16.63 -12.97
C ALA A 166 -2.82 17.33 -11.95
N ALA A 167 -2.67 18.64 -11.74
CA ALA A 167 -3.50 19.39 -10.81
C ALA A 167 -4.91 19.70 -11.36
N ARG A 168 -5.08 19.75 -12.69
CA ARG A 168 -6.38 19.99 -13.35
C ARG A 168 -7.29 18.76 -13.36
N ILE A 169 -6.74 17.59 -13.05
CA ILE A 169 -7.41 16.29 -13.05
C ILE A 169 -8.49 16.14 -11.97
N GLY A 170 -8.60 17.09 -11.02
CA GLY A 170 -9.56 16.99 -9.90
C GLY A 170 -10.29 18.30 -9.52
N ALA A 171 -10.29 19.32 -10.40
CA ALA A 171 -11.07 20.55 -10.22
C ALA A 171 -12.39 20.48 -10.99
#